data_AF-A0A2N1QMB5-F1
#
_entry.id   AF-A0A2N1QMB5-F1
#
_cell.length_a   1.000
_cell.length_b   1.000
_cell.length_c   1.000
_cell.angle_alpha   90.00
_cell.angle_beta   90.00
_cell.angle_gamma   90.00
#
_symmetry.space_group_name_H-M   'P 1'
#
loop_
_entity.id
_entity.type
_entity.pdbx_description
1 polymer ?
#
loop_
_entity_poly.entity_id
_entity_poly.type
_entity_poly.pdbx_seq_one_letter_code
_entity_poly.pdbx_strand_id
1 'polypeptide(L)'
;MDLLISYGLGLFTAIILVFLFRLRYSGRTGQLLQRAPHERSTAISKAIEYRLSMGPCVAALGGGTGLSTLLRGLKSFTRNIVAVVTVTDEGGSSGKLREEWGVLPPGDVRNCI
;
A
#
# COMPACT_ATOMS: atom_id res chain seq x y z
N MET A 1 -54.93 38.79 -15.92
CA MET A 1 -54.72 37.58 -15.11
C MET A 1 -53.65 36.66 -15.74
N ASP A 2 -53.36 36.83 -17.03
CA ASP A 2 -52.51 35.92 -17.81
C ASP A 2 -51.01 36.06 -17.52
N LEU A 3 -50.55 37.26 -17.17
CA LEU A 3 -49.15 37.50 -16.84
C LEU A 3 -48.72 36.76 -15.56
N LEU A 4 -49.55 36.79 -14.51
CA LEU A 4 -49.27 36.14 -13.23
C LEU A 4 -49.22 34.61 -13.37
N ILE A 5 -50.10 34.06 -14.22
CA ILE A 5 -50.16 32.62 -14.52
C ILE A 5 -48.92 32.18 -15.30
N SER A 6 -48.46 32.99 -16.27
CA SER A 6 -47.25 32.70 -17.04
C SER A 6 -45.98 32.69 -16.16
N TYR A 7 -45.85 33.62 -15.22
CA TYR A 7 -44.72 33.63 -14.27
C TYR A 7 -44.76 32.44 -13.31
N GLY A 8 -45.96 32.08 -12.82
CA GLY A 8 -46.12 30.91 -11.94
C GLY A 8 -45.72 29.60 -12.61
N LEU A 9 -46.12 29.41 -13.88
CA LEU A 9 -45.79 28.20 -14.64
C LEU A 9 -44.29 28.13 -14.96
N GLY A 10 -43.65 29.26 -15.26
CA GLY A 10 -42.21 29.35 -15.47
C GLY A 10 -41.39 28.97 -14.23
N LEU A 11 -41.79 29.45 -13.05
CA LEU A 11 -41.11 29.12 -11.81
C LEU A 11 -41.23 27.62 -11.48
N PHE A 12 -42.42 27.06 -11.68
CA PHE A 12 -42.69 25.65 -11.39
C PHE A 12 -41.89 24.71 -12.28
N THR A 13 -41.80 25.00 -13.58
CA THR A 13 -41.00 24.22 -14.53
C THR A 13 -39.50 24.32 -14.24
N ALA A 14 -39.00 25.50 -13.84
CA ALA A 14 -37.61 25.68 -13.42
C ALA A 14 -37.28 24.87 -12.16
N ILE A 15 -38.17 24.87 -11.15
CA ILE A 15 -37.99 24.09 -9.93
C ILE A 15 -37.98 22.59 -10.23
N ILE A 16 -38.87 22.11 -11.10
CA ILE A 16 -38.92 20.71 -11.53
C ILE A 16 -37.62 20.32 -12.25
N LEU A 17 -37.14 21.15 -13.16
CA LEU A 17 -35.88 20.89 -13.87
C LEU A 17 -34.69 20.80 -12.92
N VAL A 18 -34.59 21.73 -11.95
CA VAL A 18 -33.53 21.70 -10.93
C VAL A 18 -33.66 20.47 -10.04
N PHE A 19 -34.88 20.09 -9.66
CA PHE A 19 -35.14 18.90 -8.83
C PHE A 19 -34.76 17.61 -9.55
N LEU A 20 -35.17 17.45 -10.81
CA LEU A 20 -34.80 16.31 -11.65
C LEU A 20 -33.30 16.28 -11.93
N PHE A 21 -32.67 17.44 -12.15
CA PHE A 21 -31.22 17.54 -12.31
C PHE A 21 -30.49 17.12 -11.03
N ARG A 22 -30.94 17.56 -9.84
CA ARG A 22 -30.38 17.15 -8.55
C ARG A 22 -30.56 15.65 -8.30
N LEU A 23 -31.74 15.09 -8.57
CA LEU A 23 -32.00 13.65 -8.46
C LEU A 23 -31.09 12.84 -9.40
N ARG A 24 -30.87 13.30 -10.63
CA ARG A 24 -30.04 12.61 -11.61
C ARG A 24 -28.54 12.76 -11.33
N TYR A 25 -28.09 13.90 -10.81
CA TYR A 25 -26.68 14.17 -10.50
C TYR A 25 -26.23 13.54 -9.17
N SER A 26 -27.13 13.42 -8.18
CA SER A 26 -26.83 12.85 -6.87
C SER A 26 -26.60 11.33 -6.89
N GLY A 27 -27.21 10.62 -7.86
CA GLY A 27 -27.18 9.15 -7.89
C GLY A 27 -26.02 8.49 -8.65
N ARG A 28 -25.23 9.24 -9.45
CA ARG A 28 -24.21 8.67 -10.34
C ARG A 28 -22.77 9.14 -10.09
N THR A 29 -22.59 10.30 -9.48
CA THR A 29 -21.27 10.97 -9.47
C THR A 29 -20.39 10.56 -8.29
N GLY A 30 -20.99 10.13 -7.16
CA GLY A 30 -20.23 9.75 -5.97
C GLY A 30 -19.52 8.39 -6.06
N GLN A 31 -20.16 7.39 -6.68
CA GLN A 31 -19.67 6.01 -6.65
C GLN A 31 -18.64 5.67 -7.75
N LEU A 32 -18.70 6.32 -8.92
CA LEU A 32 -17.76 6.03 -10.01
C LEU A 32 -16.39 6.71 -9.81
N LEU A 33 -16.37 7.90 -9.21
CA LEU A 33 -15.12 8.63 -8.93
C LEU A 33 -14.36 8.10 -7.71
N GLN A 34 -15.04 7.51 -6.71
CA GLN A 34 -14.37 6.91 -5.55
C GLN A 34 -13.78 5.51 -5.82
N ARG A 35 -14.34 4.75 -6.78
CA ARG A 35 -13.89 3.37 -7.07
C ARG A 35 -12.61 3.33 -7.91
N ALA A 36 -12.47 4.28 -8.84
CA ALA A 36 -11.34 4.37 -9.78
C ALA A 36 -9.94 4.51 -9.14
N PRO A 37 -9.70 5.36 -8.10
CA PRO A 37 -8.36 5.53 -7.55
C PRO A 37 -7.84 4.29 -6.80
N HIS A 38 -8.73 3.58 -6.08
CA HIS A 38 -8.33 2.40 -5.31
C HIS A 38 -8.02 1.20 -6.23
N GLU A 39 -8.84 0.99 -7.26
CA GLU A 39 -8.65 -0.14 -8.18
C GLU A 39 -7.38 0.02 -9.04
N ARG A 40 -7.08 1.25 -9.47
CA ARG A 40 -5.85 1.56 -10.21
C ARG A 40 -4.59 1.34 -9.37
N SER A 41 -4.60 1.74 -8.09
CA SER A 41 -3.49 1.50 -7.16
C SER A 41 -3.25 0.00 -6.93
N THR A 42 -4.34 -0.77 -6.83
CA THR A 42 -4.29 -2.23 -6.64
C THR A 42 -3.71 -2.93 -7.86
N ALA A 43 -4.10 -2.51 -9.08
CA ALA A 43 -3.59 -3.10 -10.33
C ALA A 43 -2.08 -2.85 -10.51
N ILE A 44 -1.60 -1.64 -10.23
CA ILE A 44 -0.17 -1.30 -10.29
C ILE A 44 0.61 -2.12 -9.26
N SER A 45 0.11 -2.22 -8.03
CA SER A 45 0.76 -3.00 -6.96
C SER A 45 0.89 -4.47 -7.34
N LYS A 46 -0.18 -5.08 -7.89
CA LYS A 46 -0.16 -6.46 -8.39
C LYS A 46 0.85 -6.65 -9.54
N ALA A 47 0.93 -5.70 -10.47
CA ALA A 47 1.88 -5.78 -11.57
C ALA A 47 3.34 -5.70 -11.09
N ILE A 48 3.63 -4.84 -10.10
CA ILE A 48 4.95 -4.75 -9.47
C ILE A 48 5.27 -6.06 -8.75
N GLU A 49 4.33 -6.59 -7.97
CA GLU A 49 4.51 -7.84 -7.23
C GLU A 49 4.79 -9.03 -8.16
N TYR A 50 4.04 -9.13 -9.26
CA TYR A 50 4.26 -10.13 -10.31
C TYR A 50 5.64 -9.99 -10.98
N ARG A 51 6.08 -8.77 -11.27
CA ARG A 51 7.42 -8.53 -11.82
C ARG A 51 8.52 -8.94 -10.84
N LEU A 52 8.38 -8.59 -9.56
CA LEU A 52 9.37 -8.92 -8.53
C LEU A 52 9.42 -10.42 -8.22
N SER A 53 8.31 -11.16 -8.34
CA SER A 53 8.30 -12.61 -8.18
C SER A 53 9.01 -13.34 -9.33
N MET A 54 9.08 -12.74 -10.52
CA MET A 54 9.86 -13.24 -11.65
C MET A 54 11.32 -12.78 -11.62
N GLY A 55 11.75 -12.10 -10.56
CA GLY A 55 13.13 -11.64 -10.38
C GLY A 55 14.12 -12.78 -10.14
N PRO A 56 15.44 -12.50 -10.22
CA PRO A 56 16.47 -13.51 -9.99
C PRO A 56 16.43 -14.05 -8.56
N CYS A 57 16.79 -15.34 -8.41
CA CYS A 57 17.04 -15.94 -7.09
C CYS A 57 18.42 -15.49 -6.57
N VAL A 58 18.45 -14.85 -5.41
CA VAL A 58 19.66 -14.30 -4.79
C VAL A 58 19.86 -14.93 -3.43
N ALA A 59 21.00 -15.59 -3.22
CA ALA A 59 21.47 -16.01 -1.91
C ALA A 59 22.48 -14.98 -1.38
N ALA A 60 22.14 -14.31 -0.28
CA ALA A 60 23.00 -13.33 0.39
C ALA A 60 23.56 -13.93 1.68
N LEU A 61 24.88 -13.88 1.84
CA LEU A 61 25.61 -14.43 2.98
C LEU A 61 26.32 -13.29 3.73
N GLY A 62 26.20 -13.24 5.05
CA GLY A 62 26.86 -12.21 5.86
C GLY A 62 26.21 -12.01 7.22
N GLY A 63 26.40 -10.86 7.86
CA GLY A 63 25.81 -10.54 9.17
C GLY A 63 25.67 -9.04 9.42
N GLY A 64 25.19 -8.67 10.60
CA GLY A 64 25.11 -7.29 11.06
C GLY A 64 24.26 -6.34 10.20
N THR A 65 24.64 -5.06 10.21
CA THR A 65 23.91 -3.97 9.55
C THR A 65 24.17 -3.87 8.04
N GLY A 66 25.31 -4.39 7.57
CA GLY A 66 25.65 -4.40 6.15
C GLY A 66 24.71 -5.29 5.35
N LEU A 67 24.47 -6.52 5.84
CA LEU A 67 23.55 -7.45 5.21
C LEU A 67 22.11 -6.92 5.23
N SER A 68 21.63 -6.38 6.36
CA SER A 68 20.27 -5.85 6.44
C SER A 68 20.03 -4.66 5.50
N THR A 69 21.03 -3.80 5.32
CA THR A 69 20.98 -2.68 4.38
C THR A 69 20.93 -3.16 2.93
N LEU A 70 21.76 -4.15 2.58
CA LEU A 70 21.76 -4.78 1.26
C LEU A 70 20.40 -5.44 0.95
N LEU A 71 19.87 -6.23 1.88
CA LEU A 71 18.57 -6.89 1.74
C LEU A 71 17.44 -5.88 1.54
N ARG A 72 17.47 -4.75 2.27
CA ARG A 72 16.48 -3.66 2.11
C ARG A 72 16.50 -3.07 0.70
N GLY A 73 17.68 -2.91 0.11
CA GLY A 73 17.81 -2.49 -1.29
C GLY A 73 17.32 -3.56 -2.27
N LEU A 74 17.74 -4.82 -2.07
CA LEU A 74 17.41 -5.95 -2.95
C LEU A 74 15.90 -6.24 -3.03
N LYS A 75 15.13 -5.97 -1.96
CA LYS A 75 13.66 -6.09 -1.95
C LYS A 75 12.98 -5.27 -3.07
N SER A 76 13.64 -4.24 -3.61
CA SER A 76 13.14 -3.44 -4.74
C SER A 76 13.37 -4.08 -6.12
N PHE A 77 14.18 -5.13 -6.19
CA PHE A 77 14.60 -5.76 -7.46
C PHE A 77 14.11 -7.20 -7.60
N THR A 78 14.02 -7.94 -6.51
CA THR A 78 13.55 -9.33 -6.51
C THR A 78 12.90 -9.69 -5.17
N ARG A 79 11.93 -10.60 -5.19
CA ARG A 79 11.39 -11.25 -3.97
C ARG A 79 12.01 -12.60 -3.68
N ASN A 80 12.84 -13.12 -4.58
CA ASN A 80 13.45 -14.44 -4.45
C ASN A 80 14.79 -14.34 -3.72
N ILE A 81 14.76 -13.90 -2.46
CA ILE A 81 15.96 -13.66 -1.66
C ILE A 81 16.05 -14.67 -0.52
N VAL A 82 17.20 -15.35 -0.41
CA VAL A 82 17.57 -16.18 0.73
C VAL A 82 18.71 -15.50 1.45
N ALA A 83 18.52 -15.15 2.72
CA ALA A 83 19.56 -14.57 3.56
C ALA A 83 20.10 -15.62 4.53
N VAL A 84 21.39 -15.92 4.43
CA VAL A 84 22.13 -16.74 5.39
C VAL A 84 22.91 -15.81 6.30
N VAL A 85 22.43 -15.68 7.54
CA VAL A 85 22.92 -14.69 8.49
C VAL A 85 23.90 -15.35 9.47
N THR A 86 25.12 -14.85 9.52
CA THR A 86 26.10 -15.20 10.56
C THR A 86 25.69 -14.49 11.83
N VAL A 87 25.43 -15.27 12.88
CA VAL A 87 25.15 -14.77 14.23
C VAL A 87 26.47 -14.55 14.95
N THR A 88 27.05 -13.35 14.77
CA THR A 88 28.31 -12.93 15.41
C THR A 88 28.09 -11.88 16.47
N ASP A 89 26.84 -11.45 16.71
CA ASP A 89 26.49 -10.51 17.78
C ASP A 89 26.98 -11.03 19.15
N GLU A 90 28.11 -10.47 19.61
CA GLU A 90 28.67 -10.69 20.95
C GLU A 90 28.32 -9.54 21.92
N GLY A 91 27.66 -8.47 21.44
CA GLY A 91 27.43 -7.25 22.22
C GLY A 91 25.96 -6.89 22.49
N GLY A 92 25.72 -6.15 23.57
CA GLY A 92 24.43 -5.52 23.87
C GLY A 92 23.37 -6.46 24.47
N SER A 93 22.09 -6.20 24.24
CA SER A 93 20.99 -7.03 24.77
C SER A 93 21.01 -8.44 24.18
N SER A 94 21.38 -8.61 22.91
CA SER A 94 21.50 -9.92 22.26
C SER A 94 22.60 -10.79 22.88
N GLY A 95 23.73 -10.17 23.25
CA GLY A 95 24.81 -10.85 23.98
C GLY A 95 24.39 -11.28 25.39
N LYS A 96 23.65 -10.43 26.12
CA LYS A 96 23.09 -10.78 27.44
C LYS A 96 22.10 -11.93 27.37
N LEU A 97 21.21 -11.94 26.38
CA LEU A 97 20.28 -13.07 26.17
C LEU A 97 21.02 -14.37 25.85
N ARG A 98 22.12 -14.31 25.09
CA ARG A 98 22.97 -15.47 24.82
C ARG A 98 23.61 -16.00 26.11
N GLU A 99 24.09 -15.11 26.98
CA GLU A 99 24.75 -15.47 28.24
C GLU A 99 23.76 -15.98 29.31
N GLU A 100 22.59 -15.37 29.42
CA GLU A 100 21.57 -15.75 30.41
C GLU A 100 20.75 -16.98 30.00
N TRP A 101 20.45 -17.17 28.71
CA TRP A 101 19.52 -18.19 28.22
C TRP A 101 20.16 -19.25 27.31
N GLY A 102 21.45 -19.13 27.00
CA GLY A 102 22.18 -20.08 26.13
C GLY A 102 21.68 -20.14 24.69
N VAL A 103 20.90 -19.14 24.26
CA VAL A 103 20.32 -19.06 22.91
C VAL A 103 21.26 -18.33 21.94
N LEU A 104 21.13 -18.62 20.65
CA LEU A 104 21.81 -17.84 19.62
C LEU A 104 21.36 -16.37 19.68
N PRO A 105 22.27 -15.40 19.48
CA PRO A 105 21.95 -13.99 19.63
C PRO A 105 20.93 -13.58 18.54
N PRO A 106 19.71 -13.16 18.92
CA PRO A 106 18.64 -12.94 17.93
C PRO A 106 18.78 -11.62 17.15
N GLY A 107 19.74 -10.76 17.53
CA GLY A 107 19.89 -9.40 16.99
C GLY A 107 20.17 -9.35 15.50
N ASP A 108 21.16 -10.11 15.04
CA ASP A 108 21.55 -10.20 13.63
C ASP A 108 20.38 -10.65 12.73
N VAL A 109 19.64 -11.67 13.17
CA VAL A 109 18.45 -12.16 12.44
C VAL A 109 17.34 -11.11 12.43
N ARG A 110 17.07 -10.48 13.59
CA ARG A 110 16.06 -9.43 13.71
C ARG A 110 16.31 -8.27 12.76
N ASN A 111 17.57 -7.87 12.59
CA ASN A 111 17.92 -6.76 11.71
C ASN A 111 17.65 -7.07 10.22
N CYS A 112 17.65 -8.35 9.83
CA CYS A 112 17.48 -8.77 8.44
C CYS A 112 16.01 -8.99 8.00
N ILE A 113 15.07 -9.04 8.95
CA ILE A 113 13.62 -9.16 8.69
C ILE A 113 13.06 -7.82 8.20
#